data_AF-A0A420MCE5-F1
#
_entry.id   AF-A0A420MCE5-F1
#
_cell.length_a   1.000
_cell.length_b   1.000
_cell.length_c   1.000
_cell.angle_alpha   90.00
_cell.angle_beta   90.00
_cell.angle_gamma   90.00
#
_symmetry.space_group_name_H-M   'P 1'
#
loop_
_entity.id
_entity.type
_entity.pdbx_description
1 polymer ?
#
loop_
_entity_poly.entity_id
_entity_poly.type
_entity_poly.pdbx_seq_one_letter_code
_entity_poly.pdbx_strand_id
1 'polypeptide(L)'
;MANSSAIRVAPVKRQKTNGSQSQLSETSGSIDWNARLPSGIEFTESLKAALTSLKPQIERLEQLLTSINDEHCGLAAVRRSLYSSKDKLAKDLEKAQKCLIDVEESTATEEEIVRDLEGVYKKHPGDNKLRAFLDGRKKTVIEYQKVYIIVKSQLGKSSAELSKTESEIQSVNRRLD
;
A
#
# COMPACT_ATOMS: atom_id res chain seq x y z
N MET A 1 -59.39 7.45 -22.30
CA MET A 1 -58.73 6.98 -23.54
C MET A 1 -57.56 6.11 -23.14
N ALA A 2 -57.57 4.87 -23.63
CA ALA A 2 -56.49 3.91 -23.51
C ALA A 2 -55.27 4.39 -24.32
N ASN A 3 -54.06 4.01 -23.89
CA ASN A 3 -53.28 3.01 -24.61
C ASN A 3 -52.03 2.59 -23.83
N SER A 4 -52.01 1.28 -23.52
CA SER A 4 -50.89 0.47 -23.10
C SER A 4 -49.75 0.46 -24.12
N SER A 5 -48.53 0.18 -23.66
CA SER A 5 -47.70 -0.89 -24.24
C SER A 5 -46.56 -1.29 -23.29
N ALA A 6 -46.71 -2.47 -22.72
CA ALA A 6 -45.67 -3.21 -22.03
C ALA A 6 -44.72 -3.84 -23.05
N ILE A 7 -43.41 -3.65 -22.89
CA ILE A 7 -42.41 -4.43 -23.63
C ILE A 7 -42.13 -5.70 -22.84
N ARG A 8 -42.68 -6.80 -23.36
CA ARG A 8 -42.48 -8.17 -22.92
C ARG A 8 -41.20 -8.69 -23.57
N VAL A 9 -40.13 -8.89 -22.79
CA VAL A 9 -38.95 -9.64 -23.26
C VAL A 9 -39.10 -11.10 -22.83
N ALA A 10 -39.16 -11.98 -23.82
CA ALA A 10 -39.24 -13.42 -23.64
C ALA A 10 -37.92 -13.98 -23.07
N PRO A 11 -37.95 -14.99 -22.19
CA PRO A 11 -36.74 -15.64 -21.72
C PRO A 11 -36.16 -16.54 -22.83
N VAL A 12 -34.94 -16.23 -23.23
CA VAL A 12 -34.11 -17.06 -24.11
C VAL A 12 -33.81 -18.39 -23.40
N LYS A 13 -34.11 -19.48 -24.11
CA LYS A 13 -33.70 -20.87 -23.80
C LYS A 13 -32.23 -20.90 -23.36
N ARG A 14 -31.96 -21.27 -22.10
CA ARG A 14 -30.63 -21.67 -21.67
C ARG A 14 -30.35 -23.08 -22.18
N GLN A 15 -29.40 -23.14 -23.11
CA GLN A 15 -28.76 -24.36 -23.59
C GLN A 15 -27.90 -24.95 -22.47
N LYS A 16 -28.08 -26.25 -22.24
CA LYS A 16 -27.42 -27.05 -21.21
C LYS A 16 -25.96 -27.33 -21.63
N THR A 17 -24.99 -26.72 -20.95
CA THR A 17 -23.59 -27.15 -20.99
C THR A 17 -23.30 -27.92 -19.71
N ASN A 18 -23.25 -29.25 -19.85
CA ASN A 18 -22.64 -30.15 -18.88
C ASN A 18 -21.13 -29.89 -18.85
N GLY A 19 -20.52 -29.92 -17.67
CA GLY A 19 -19.07 -30.11 -17.57
C GLY A 19 -18.40 -29.27 -16.49
N SER A 20 -18.63 -29.65 -15.23
CA SER A 20 -17.62 -29.72 -14.16
C SER A 20 -18.35 -30.20 -12.92
N GLN A 21 -18.75 -31.47 -12.98
CA GLN A 21 -19.24 -32.22 -11.85
C GLN A 21 -18.05 -32.34 -10.90
N SER A 22 -17.99 -31.46 -9.90
CA SER A 22 -17.17 -31.69 -8.71
C SER A 22 -17.52 -33.08 -8.22
N GLN A 23 -16.63 -34.05 -8.46
CA GLN A 23 -16.69 -35.36 -7.81
C GLN A 23 -16.35 -35.13 -6.33
N LEU A 24 -17.31 -34.56 -5.60
CA LEU A 24 -17.54 -34.93 -4.22
C LEU A 24 -17.98 -36.39 -4.29
N SER A 25 -17.00 -37.28 -4.34
CA SER A 25 -17.24 -38.70 -4.16
C SER A 25 -17.77 -38.84 -2.75
N GLU A 26 -19.08 -39.00 -2.63
CA GLU A 26 -19.75 -39.42 -1.43
C GLU A 26 -19.13 -40.75 -0.97
N THR A 27 -18.12 -40.69 -0.12
CA THR A 27 -17.77 -41.80 0.77
C THR A 27 -18.32 -41.48 2.16
N SER A 28 -19.60 -41.17 2.21
CA SER A 28 -20.42 -41.43 3.40
C SER A 28 -21.31 -42.61 3.08
N GLY A 29 -20.70 -43.81 3.05
CA GLY A 29 -21.47 -45.02 3.25
C GLY A 29 -22.12 -44.89 4.62
N SER A 30 -23.41 -44.56 4.64
CA SER A 30 -24.24 -44.61 5.84
C SER A 30 -23.99 -45.94 6.52
N ILE A 31 -23.40 -45.92 7.71
CA ILE A 31 -23.21 -47.13 8.52
C ILE A 31 -24.62 -47.61 8.87
N ASP A 32 -25.06 -48.68 8.23
CA ASP A 32 -26.25 -49.42 8.64
C ASP A 32 -25.93 -50.12 9.97
N TRP A 33 -26.35 -49.50 11.07
CA TRP A 33 -26.16 -50.04 12.42
C TRP A 33 -26.88 -51.37 12.66
N ASN A 34 -27.75 -51.81 11.73
CA ASN A 34 -28.44 -53.09 11.77
C ASN A 34 -27.81 -54.16 10.86
N ALA A 35 -26.78 -53.82 10.08
CA ALA A 35 -25.99 -54.80 9.34
C ALA A 35 -25.18 -55.66 10.34
N ARG A 36 -25.04 -56.95 10.03
CA ARG A 36 -24.26 -57.93 10.81
C ARG A 36 -22.94 -57.29 11.23
N LEU A 37 -22.69 -57.20 12.54
CA LEU A 37 -21.44 -56.65 13.09
C LEU A 37 -20.26 -57.25 12.31
N PRO A 38 -19.37 -56.42 11.73
CA PRO A 38 -18.23 -56.93 10.99
C PRO A 38 -17.47 -57.91 11.88
N SER A 39 -16.98 -59.00 11.29
CA SER A 39 -16.12 -59.91 12.04
C SER A 39 -14.90 -59.14 12.59
N GLY A 40 -14.27 -59.64 13.65
CA GLY A 40 -13.10 -58.96 14.23
C GLY A 40 -12.02 -58.64 13.19
N ILE A 41 -11.87 -59.48 12.16
CA ILE A 41 -10.92 -59.28 11.06
C ILE A 41 -11.37 -58.14 10.13
N GLU A 42 -12.61 -58.15 9.64
CA GLU A 42 -13.15 -57.12 8.74
C GLU A 42 -13.15 -55.72 9.39
N PHE A 43 -13.43 -55.66 10.69
CA PHE A 43 -13.34 -54.41 11.46
C PHE A 43 -11.89 -53.90 11.53
N THR A 44 -10.91 -54.77 11.77
CA THR A 44 -9.49 -54.38 11.80
C THR A 44 -8.96 -53.92 10.45
N GLU A 45 -9.38 -54.56 9.35
CA GLU A 45 -9.00 -54.15 8.00
C GLU A 45 -9.60 -52.79 7.63
N SER A 46 -10.87 -52.55 8.02
CA SER A 46 -11.53 -51.27 7.84
C SER A 46 -10.80 -50.14 8.59
N LEU A 47 -10.40 -50.38 9.85
CA LEU A 47 -9.60 -49.44 10.63
C LEU A 47 -8.24 -49.16 9.97
N LYS A 48 -7.56 -50.20 9.47
CA LYS A 48 -6.26 -50.05 8.80
C LYS A 48 -6.38 -49.26 7.50
N ALA A 49 -7.43 -49.50 6.72
CA ALA A 49 -7.73 -48.74 5.51
C ALA A 49 -8.02 -47.26 5.83
N ALA A 50 -8.83 -47.01 6.87
CA ALA A 50 -9.11 -45.64 7.33
C ALA A 50 -7.84 -44.92 7.79
N LEU A 51 -6.98 -45.58 8.57
CA LEU A 51 -5.69 -45.03 9.01
C LEU A 51 -4.78 -44.70 7.82
N THR A 52 -4.71 -45.61 6.83
CA THR A 52 -3.91 -45.41 5.61
C THR A 52 -4.45 -44.25 4.78
N SER A 53 -5.77 -44.07 4.72
CA SER A 53 -6.43 -42.95 4.04
C SER A 53 -6.23 -41.61 4.76
N LEU A 54 -6.09 -41.62 6.09
CA LEU A 54 -5.89 -40.42 6.90
C LEU A 54 -4.46 -39.87 6.81
N LYS A 55 -3.46 -40.75 6.71
CA LYS A 55 -2.03 -40.36 6.66
C LYS A 55 -1.72 -39.21 5.67
N PRO A 56 -2.10 -39.27 4.38
CA PRO A 56 -1.82 -38.18 3.45
C PRO A 56 -2.57 -36.87 3.79
N GLN A 57 -3.68 -36.93 4.53
CA GLN A 57 -4.39 -35.73 4.98
C GLN A 57 -3.62 -35.02 6.10
N ILE A 58 -3.02 -35.78 7.03
CA ILE A 58 -2.16 -35.24 8.08
C ILE A 58 -0.94 -34.55 7.46
N GLU A 59 -0.25 -35.21 6.51
CA GLU A 59 0.90 -34.63 5.82
C GLU A 59 0.54 -33.32 5.10
N ARG A 60 -0.64 -33.24 4.47
CA ARG A 60 -1.14 -32.00 3.84
C ARG A 60 -1.40 -30.89 4.86
N LEU A 61 -1.93 -31.23 6.04
CA LEU A 61 -2.17 -30.25 7.10
C LEU A 61 -0.85 -29.71 7.67
N GLU A 62 0.15 -30.56 7.88
CA GLU A 62 1.49 -30.14 8.33
C GLU A 62 2.17 -29.21 7.33
N GLN A 63 2.06 -29.52 6.04
CA GLN A 63 2.55 -28.64 4.96
C GLN A 63 1.83 -27.29 4.95
N LEU A 64 0.50 -27.28 5.11
CA LEU A 64 -0.28 -26.06 5.16
C LEU A 64 0.10 -25.20 6.37
N LEU A 65 0.25 -25.81 7.55
CA LEU A 65 0.68 -25.11 8.77
C LEU A 65 2.07 -24.48 8.60
N THR A 66 2.99 -25.21 7.98
CA THR A 66 4.34 -24.69 7.67
C THR A 66 4.26 -23.50 6.73
N SER A 67 3.48 -23.60 5.64
CA SER A 67 3.28 -22.50 4.69
C SER A 67 2.67 -21.26 5.35
N ILE A 68 1.66 -21.43 6.21
CA ILE A 68 1.02 -20.32 6.95
C ILE A 68 2.05 -19.65 7.88
N ASN A 69 2.85 -20.45 8.59
CA ASN A 69 3.88 -19.92 9.48
C ASN A 69 4.94 -19.11 8.71
N ASP A 70 5.39 -19.62 7.56
CA ASP A 70 6.37 -18.94 6.71
C ASP A 70 5.82 -17.61 6.17
N GLU A 71 4.57 -17.59 5.70
CA GLU A 71 3.89 -16.36 5.28
C GLU A 71 3.75 -15.34 6.41
N HIS A 72 3.37 -15.79 7.61
CA HIS A 72 3.24 -14.94 8.79
C HIS A 72 4.60 -14.34 9.19
N CYS A 73 5.68 -15.14 9.15
CA CYS A 73 7.04 -14.66 9.38
C CYS A 73 7.47 -13.64 8.33
N GLY A 74 7.16 -13.89 7.06
CA GLY A 74 7.40 -12.96 5.96
C GLY A 74 6.67 -11.62 6.15
N LEU A 75 5.39 -11.65 6.51
CA LEU A 75 4.60 -10.45 6.78
C LEU A 75 5.15 -9.66 7.99
N ALA A 76 5.57 -10.35 9.05
CA ALA A 76 6.19 -9.69 10.20
C ALA A 76 7.51 -8.99 9.83
N ALA A 77 8.31 -9.59 8.94
CA ALA A 77 9.53 -8.98 8.41
C ALA A 77 9.22 -7.74 7.54
N VAL A 78 8.24 -7.84 6.64
CA VAL A 78 7.76 -6.72 5.82
C VAL A 78 7.27 -5.57 6.71
N ARG A 79 6.44 -5.86 7.72
CA ARG A 79 5.95 -4.86 8.68
C ARG A 79 7.10 -4.10 9.33
N ARG A 80 8.12 -4.82 9.82
CA ARG A 80 9.30 -4.22 10.46
C ARG A 80 10.04 -3.28 9.49
N SER A 81 10.21 -3.71 8.23
CA SER A 81 10.84 -2.89 7.19
C SER A 81 10.03 -1.61 6.91
N LEU A 82 8.70 -1.72 6.80
CA LEU A 82 7.84 -0.57 6.56
C LEU A 82 7.90 0.46 7.69
N TYR A 83 7.89 0.04 8.96
CA TYR A 83 8.07 0.96 10.09
C TYR A 83 9.44 1.63 10.07
N SER A 84 10.52 0.90 9.75
CA SER A 84 11.84 1.50 9.59
C SER A 84 11.88 2.54 8.45
N SER A 85 11.17 2.28 7.35
CA SER A 85 11.06 3.22 6.23
C SER A 85 10.25 4.45 6.63
N LYS A 86 9.14 4.27 7.35
CA LYS A 86 8.29 5.35 7.89
C LYS A 86 9.11 6.31 8.76
N ASP A 87 9.92 5.78 9.67
CA ASP A 87 10.76 6.60 10.55
C ASP A 87 11.80 7.42 9.78
N LYS A 88 12.38 6.85 8.72
CA LYS A 88 13.31 7.55 7.85
C LYS A 88 12.61 8.67 7.08
N LEU A 89 11.46 8.37 6.48
CA LEU A 89 10.65 9.34 5.74
C LEU A 89 10.17 10.50 6.63
N ALA A 90 9.80 10.21 7.89
CA ALA A 90 9.41 11.24 8.85
C ALA A 90 10.57 12.22 9.16
N LYS A 91 11.80 11.71 9.33
CA LYS A 91 13.00 12.55 9.52
C LYS A 91 13.31 13.38 8.28
N ASP A 92 13.19 12.79 7.09
CA ASP A 92 13.42 13.49 5.83
C ASP A 92 12.36 14.60 5.62
N LEU A 93 11.10 14.34 6.00
CA LEU A 93 10.02 15.33 5.98
C LEU A 93 10.31 16.50 6.92
N GLU A 94 10.69 16.21 8.17
CA GLU A 94 11.05 17.22 9.19
C GLU A 94 12.22 18.10 8.70
N LYS A 95 13.27 17.46 8.16
CA LYS A 95 14.42 18.18 7.59
C LYS A 95 14.00 19.07 6.42
N ALA A 96 13.16 18.58 5.52
CA ALA A 96 12.67 19.36 4.40
C ALA A 96 11.81 20.55 4.86
N GLN A 97 10.97 20.38 5.89
CA GLN A 97 10.20 21.48 6.49
C GLN A 97 11.12 22.56 7.07
N LYS A 98 12.13 22.15 7.84
CA LYS A 98 13.11 23.09 8.41
C LYS A 98 13.86 23.86 7.32
N CYS A 99 14.37 23.16 6.30
CA CYS A 99 15.03 23.82 5.18
C CYS A 99 14.10 24.76 4.41
N LEU A 100 12.80 24.47 4.35
CA LEU A 100 11.84 25.35 3.68
C LEU A 100 11.70 26.67 4.44
N ILE A 101 11.58 26.61 5.77
CA ILE A 101 11.51 27.78 6.65
C ILE A 101 12.79 28.61 6.50
N ASP A 102 13.98 27.98 6.58
CA ASP A 102 15.26 28.68 6.45
C ASP A 102 15.37 29.44 5.10
N VAL A 103 14.87 28.82 4.02
CA VAL A 103 14.86 29.44 2.68
C VAL A 103 13.84 30.57 2.59
N GLU A 104 12.65 30.42 3.17
CA GLU A 104 11.63 31.47 3.23
C GLU A 104 12.15 32.70 4.00
N GLU A 105 12.79 32.49 5.16
CA GLU A 105 13.41 33.57 5.96
C GLU A 105 14.56 34.25 5.21
N SER A 106 15.44 33.48 4.57
CA SER A 106 16.55 34.01 3.77
C SER A 106 16.05 34.81 2.56
N THR A 107 14.98 34.33 1.91
CA THR A 107 14.36 35.03 0.78
C THR A 107 13.75 36.36 1.22
N ALA A 108 12.98 36.37 2.30
CA ALA A 108 12.37 37.58 2.83
C ALA A 108 13.41 38.63 3.23
N THR A 109 14.50 38.19 3.89
CA THR A 109 15.62 39.06 4.27
C THR A 109 16.32 39.65 3.05
N GLU A 110 16.60 38.83 2.03
CA GLU A 110 17.24 39.29 0.80
C GLU A 110 16.36 40.30 0.05
N GLU A 111 15.05 40.05 -0.04
CA GLU A 111 14.08 40.95 -0.66
C GLU A 111 13.98 42.30 0.07
N GLU A 112 14.05 42.31 1.40
CA GLU A 112 14.12 43.54 2.19
C GLU A 112 15.38 44.35 1.87
N ILE A 113 16.55 43.70 1.85
CA ILE A 113 17.80 44.35 1.49
C ILE A 113 17.74 44.92 0.06
N VAL A 114 17.19 44.16 -0.89
CA VAL A 114 17.01 44.65 -2.27
C VAL A 114 16.12 45.88 -2.29
N ARG A 115 14.97 45.86 -1.59
CA ARG A 115 14.03 46.99 -1.52
C ARG A 115 14.67 48.25 -0.91
N ASP A 116 15.44 48.10 0.15
CA ASP A 116 16.13 49.22 0.81
C ASP A 116 17.20 49.82 -0.11
N LEU A 117 17.99 48.97 -0.77
CA LEU A 117 19.00 49.40 -1.73
C LEU A 117 18.38 50.06 -2.97
N GLU A 118 17.23 49.57 -3.45
CA GLU A 118 16.47 50.25 -4.50
C GLU A 118 16.03 51.65 -4.06
N GLY A 119 15.63 51.81 -2.80
CA GLY A 119 15.32 53.10 -2.19
C GLY A 119 16.51 54.07 -2.19
N VAL A 120 17.71 53.58 -1.91
CA VAL A 120 18.96 54.36 -1.98
C VAL A 120 19.31 54.70 -3.43
N TYR A 121 19.22 53.72 -4.33
CA TYR A 121 19.57 53.89 -5.74
C TYR A 121 18.66 54.93 -6.44
N LYS A 122 17.38 55.01 -6.07
CA LYS A 122 16.47 56.08 -6.55
C LYS A 122 16.97 57.49 -6.26
N LYS A 123 17.73 57.70 -5.17
CA LYS A 123 18.35 58.98 -4.82
C LYS A 123 19.65 59.24 -5.57
N HIS A 124 20.29 58.19 -6.11
CA HIS A 124 21.60 58.24 -6.78
C HIS A 124 21.62 57.39 -8.08
N PRO A 125 20.79 57.70 -9.10
CA PRO A 125 20.57 56.83 -10.25
C PRO A 125 21.77 56.68 -11.20
N GLY A 126 22.82 57.49 -11.04
CA GLY A 126 24.08 57.40 -11.80
C GLY A 126 25.15 56.52 -11.14
N ASP A 127 24.89 55.96 -9.96
CA ASP A 127 25.85 55.11 -9.27
C ASP A 127 25.87 53.70 -9.89
N ASN A 128 26.84 53.49 -10.80
CA ASN A 128 27.03 52.22 -11.49
C ASN A 128 27.50 51.09 -10.56
N LYS A 129 28.20 51.40 -9.46
CA LYS A 129 28.63 50.38 -8.49
C LYS A 129 27.43 49.87 -7.71
N LEU A 130 26.57 50.78 -7.26
CA LEU A 130 25.34 50.42 -6.56
C LEU A 130 24.40 49.64 -7.48
N ARG A 131 24.26 50.03 -8.76
CA ARG A 131 23.48 49.27 -9.75
C ARG A 131 23.98 47.83 -9.87
N ALA A 132 25.28 47.62 -10.10
CA ALA A 132 25.85 46.29 -10.26
C ALA A 132 25.69 45.43 -8.99
N PHE A 133 25.83 46.04 -7.81
CA PHE A 133 25.59 45.35 -6.54
C PHE A 133 24.12 44.91 -6.40
N LEU A 134 23.18 45.79 -6.75
CA LEU A 134 21.74 45.52 -6.74
C LEU A 134 21.38 44.36 -7.68
N ASP A 135 21.92 44.36 -8.89
CA ASP A 135 21.70 43.29 -9.88
C ASP A 135 22.20 41.94 -9.35
N GLY A 136 23.34 41.93 -8.64
CA GLY A 136 23.85 40.74 -7.95
C GLY A 136 22.89 40.21 -6.89
N ARG A 137 22.34 41.09 -6.05
CA ARG A 137 21.39 40.70 -4.98
C ARG A 137 20.05 40.22 -5.55
N LYS A 138 19.53 40.88 -6.58
CA LYS A 138 18.34 40.40 -7.32
C LYS A 138 18.52 39.00 -7.88
N LYS A 139 19.73 38.69 -8.36
CA LYS A 139 20.06 37.32 -8.80
C LYS A 139 20.03 36.33 -7.62
N THR A 140 20.52 36.71 -6.44
CA THR A 140 20.45 35.88 -5.23
C THR A 140 19.01 35.52 -4.86
N VAL A 141 18.07 36.48 -4.90
CA VAL A 141 16.64 36.22 -4.66
C VAL A 141 16.11 35.14 -5.61
N ILE A 142 16.46 35.24 -6.90
CA ILE A 142 16.06 34.25 -7.92
C ILE A 142 16.64 32.86 -7.59
N GLU A 143 17.89 32.78 -7.14
CA GLU A 143 18.49 31.51 -6.73
C GLU A 143 17.80 30.91 -5.49
N TYR A 144 17.48 31.72 -4.48
CA TYR A 144 16.70 31.25 -3.33
C TYR A 144 15.33 30.71 -3.74
N GLN A 145 14.67 31.35 -4.71
CA GLN A 145 13.39 30.86 -5.22
C GLN A 145 13.50 29.52 -5.96
N LYS A 146 14.64 29.24 -6.63
CA LYS A 146 14.90 27.90 -7.18
C LYS A 146 15.09 26.87 -6.07
N VAL A 147 15.85 27.21 -5.03
CA VAL A 147 16.04 26.33 -3.87
C VAL A 147 14.69 26.03 -3.20
N TYR A 148 13.84 27.05 -3.03
CA TYR A 148 12.48 26.91 -2.50
C TYR A 148 11.67 25.85 -3.27
N ILE A 149 11.66 25.93 -4.60
CA ILE A 149 10.95 24.97 -5.46
C ILE A 149 11.47 23.54 -5.25
N ILE A 150 12.80 23.37 -5.16
CA ILE A 150 13.43 22.06 -4.94
C ILE A 150 13.03 21.48 -3.58
N VAL A 151 13.16 22.28 -2.51
CA VAL A 151 12.82 21.85 -1.14
C VAL A 151 11.32 21.52 -1.03
N LYS A 152 10.46 22.35 -1.62
CA LYS A 152 9.01 22.13 -1.64
C LYS A 152 8.63 20.85 -2.41
N SER A 153 9.32 20.56 -3.52
CA SER A 153 9.14 19.31 -4.24
C SER A 153 9.55 18.10 -3.40
N GLN A 154 10.67 18.19 -2.68
CA GLN A 154 11.13 17.11 -1.79
C GLN A 154 10.14 16.88 -0.64
N LEU A 155 9.63 17.96 -0.03
CA LEU A 155 8.60 17.89 1.01
C LEU A 155 7.35 17.16 0.51
N GLY A 156 6.88 17.49 -0.69
CA GLY A 156 5.74 16.82 -1.31
C GLY A 156 5.97 15.33 -1.57
N LYS A 157 7.15 14.95 -2.09
CA LYS A 157 7.53 13.55 -2.33
C LYS A 157 7.57 12.75 -1.03
N SER A 158 8.28 13.24 -0.01
CA SER A 158 8.37 12.57 1.29
C SER A 158 6.99 12.43 1.95
N SER A 159 6.12 13.44 1.82
CA SER A 159 4.75 13.35 2.34
C SER A 159 3.91 12.28 1.62
N ALA A 160 4.01 12.19 0.30
CA ALA A 160 3.28 11.20 -0.49
C ALA A 160 3.77 9.77 -0.22
N GLU A 161 5.08 9.58 -0.14
CA GLU A 161 5.69 8.29 0.21
C GLU A 161 5.31 7.85 1.62
N LEU A 162 5.32 8.77 2.59
CA LEU A 162 4.91 8.48 3.97
C LEU A 162 3.45 7.99 4.05
N SER A 163 2.54 8.66 3.34
CA SER A 163 1.13 8.26 3.25
C SER A 163 0.95 6.87 2.62
N LYS A 164 1.72 6.58 1.57
CA LYS A 164 1.73 5.25 0.94
C LYS A 164 2.24 4.18 1.91
N THR A 165 3.36 4.42 2.59
CA THR A 165 3.92 3.50 3.58
C THR A 165 2.94 3.26 4.73
N GLU A 166 2.21 4.27 5.21
CA GLU A 166 1.19 4.10 6.24
C GLU A 166 0.05 3.17 5.78
N SER A 167 -0.39 3.33 4.53
CA SER A 167 -1.43 2.49 3.94
C SER A 167 -0.95 1.03 3.80
N GLU A 168 0.31 0.83 3.42
CA GLU A 168 0.93 -0.51 3.36
C GLU A 168 1.05 -1.15 4.76
N ILE A 169 1.45 -0.38 5.78
CA ILE A 169 1.49 -0.84 7.17
C ILE A 169 0.10 -1.29 7.61
N GLN A 170 -0.94 -0.51 7.35
CA GLN A 170 -2.31 -0.85 7.71
C GLN A 170 -2.75 -2.16 7.02
N SER A 171 -2.42 -2.32 5.73
CA SER A 171 -2.71 -3.53 4.97
C SER A 171 -2.01 -4.77 5.55
N VAL A 172 -0.72 -4.65 5.89
CA VAL A 172 0.05 -5.75 6.47
C VAL A 172 -0.45 -6.11 7.87
N ASN A 173 -0.81 -5.13 8.70
CA ASN A 173 -1.38 -5.40 10.02
C ASN A 173 -2.68 -6.21 9.92
N ARG A 174 -3.60 -5.84 9.01
CA ARG A 174 -4.84 -6.60 8.78
C ARG A 174 -4.63 -8.05 8.34
N ARG A 175 -3.46 -8.38 7.80
CA ARG A 175 -3.11 -9.75 7.39
C ARG A 175 -2.41 -10.54 8.50
N LEU A 176 -1.90 -9.84 9.52
CA LEU A 176 -1.26 -10.42 10.68
C LEU A 176 -2.23 -10.58 11.86
N ASP A 177 -3.28 -9.77 11.92
CA ASP A 177 -4.40 -9.87 12.87
C ASP A 177 -5.34 -11.02 12.50
#